data_AF-A0A820EME6-F1
#
_entry.id   AF-A0A820EME6-F1
#
_cell.length_a   1.000
_cell.length_b   1.000
_cell.length_c   1.000
_cell.angle_alpha   90.00
_cell.angle_beta   90.00
_cell.angle_gamma   90.00
#
_symmetry.space_group_name_H-M   'P 1'
#
loop_
_entity.id
_entity.type
_entity.pdbx_description
1 polymer ?
#
loop_
_entity_poly.entity_id
_entity_poly.type
_entity_poly.pdbx_seq_one_letter_code
_entity_poly.pdbx_strand_id
1 'polypeptide(L)'
;MMPASLIPLSLLFTIIFSIPNGIITATTSMGLVMGTPSDLISGHLLLGNPVAFLAFRTFTFTCQDQIIIYLTNAKIAHYMKIPPRIVFPIFILSSVITSTVQYATAIYLLQHVPNICTPENSIWRCLGLQNTFSTTIIFSLTGSFNMSSQYSSVLWGFLVGAILPILSWSLCKMYPNIKWFAFIHFPMFLMATNAIPPAPAAEYPSWFLVGFISNFVLYRYAHSWWEKYAYIFSIAMSCGVALCGFIIFFTLQLNDVSFPEWWGLGGPNGDGCPLDLANYSGFIATNRYF
;
A
#
# COMPACT_ATOMS: atom_id res chain seq x y z
N MET A 1 -8.95 -10.73 21.12
CA MET A 1 -9.87 -11.12 20.03
C MET A 1 -10.90 -10.02 19.85
N MET A 2 -11.37 -9.79 18.62
CA MET A 2 -12.35 -8.73 18.32
C MET A 2 -13.73 -9.09 18.91
N PRO A 3 -14.39 -8.19 19.66
CA PRO A 3 -15.72 -8.45 20.19
C PRO A 3 -16.74 -8.54 19.05
N ALA A 4 -17.67 -9.49 19.15
CA ALA A 4 -18.65 -9.79 18.11
C ALA A 4 -19.53 -8.58 17.72
N SER A 5 -19.74 -7.64 18.66
CA SER A 5 -20.50 -6.40 18.44
C SER A 5 -19.86 -5.46 17.41
N LEU A 6 -18.56 -5.55 17.16
CA LEU A 6 -17.86 -4.66 16.21
C LEU A 6 -17.83 -5.21 14.78
N ILE A 7 -18.22 -6.48 14.57
CA ILE A 7 -18.31 -7.09 13.23
C ILE A 7 -19.30 -6.34 12.34
N PRO A 8 -20.57 -6.10 12.75
CA PRO A 8 -21.51 -5.35 11.91
C PRO A 8 -21.06 -3.92 11.64
N LEU A 9 -20.37 -3.27 12.60
CA LEU A 9 -19.81 -1.94 12.40
C LEU A 9 -18.72 -1.94 11.33
N SER A 10 -17.83 -2.93 11.35
CA SER A 10 -16.77 -3.08 10.34
C SER A 10 -17.33 -3.34 8.94
N LEU A 11 -18.42 -4.11 8.82
CA LEU A 11 -19.13 -4.33 7.55
C LEU A 11 -19.76 -3.04 7.03
N LEU A 12 -20.49 -2.32 7.89
CA LEU A 12 -21.12 -1.05 7.52
C LEU A 12 -20.09 -0.03 7.06
N PHE A 13 -18.99 0.11 7.80
CA PHE A 13 -17.86 0.96 7.43
C PHE A 13 -17.31 0.57 6.04
N THR A 14 -17.04 -0.72 5.83
CA THR A 14 -16.50 -1.22 4.55
C THR A 14 -17.45 -0.88 3.39
N ILE A 15 -18.76 -1.08 3.54
CA ILE A 15 -19.75 -0.78 2.48
C ILE A 15 -19.75 0.70 2.12
N ILE A 16 -19.80 1.59 3.12
CA ILE A 16 -19.86 3.04 2.91
C ILE A 16 -18.61 3.54 2.17
N PHE A 17 -17.44 3.08 2.62
CA PHE A 17 -16.16 3.52 2.09
C PHE A 17 -15.77 2.83 0.77
N SER A 18 -16.29 1.64 0.48
CA SER A 18 -16.05 0.95 -0.80
C SER A 18 -16.60 1.73 -2.00
N ILE A 19 -17.71 2.45 -1.85
CA ILE A 19 -18.33 3.22 -2.95
C ILE A 19 -17.41 4.34 -3.47
N PRO A 20 -16.96 5.32 -2.66
CA PRO A 20 -16.08 6.37 -3.14
C PRO A 20 -14.74 5.81 -3.64
N ASN A 21 -14.21 4.78 -2.97
CA ASN A 21 -12.97 4.16 -3.44
C ASN A 21 -13.14 3.49 -4.80
N GLY A 22 -14.26 2.80 -5.03
CA GLY A 22 -14.59 2.21 -6.32
C GLY A 22 -14.68 3.25 -7.44
N ILE A 23 -15.25 4.43 -7.16
CA ILE A 23 -15.33 5.53 -8.14
C ILE A 23 -13.94 6.09 -8.46
N ILE A 24 -13.10 6.29 -7.45
CA ILE A 24 -11.73 6.80 -7.64
C ILE A 24 -10.89 5.77 -8.40
N THR A 25 -10.98 4.50 -8.02
CA THR A 25 -10.27 3.41 -8.70
C THR A 25 -10.73 3.30 -10.16
N ALA A 26 -12.03 3.45 -10.43
CA ALA A 26 -12.56 3.39 -11.79
C ALA A 26 -12.12 4.56 -12.68
N THR A 27 -11.84 5.73 -12.11
CA THR A 27 -11.43 6.93 -12.87
C THR A 27 -9.92 7.05 -13.01
N THR A 28 -9.16 6.72 -11.95
CA THR A 28 -7.71 6.94 -11.88
C THR A 28 -6.90 5.67 -12.11
N SER A 29 -7.55 4.50 -12.13
CA SER A 29 -6.90 3.17 -12.11
C SER A 29 -6.01 2.94 -10.88
N MET A 30 -6.10 3.77 -9.85
CA MET A 30 -5.46 3.57 -8.55
C MET A 30 -6.50 3.69 -7.44
N GLY A 31 -6.45 2.78 -6.47
CA GLY A 31 -7.35 2.79 -5.32
C GLY A 31 -6.72 3.48 -4.10
N LEU A 32 -7.55 4.16 -3.32
CA LEU A 32 -7.17 4.64 -1.99
C LEU A 32 -6.96 3.45 -1.05
N VAL A 33 -5.85 3.48 -0.32
CA VAL A 33 -5.63 2.53 0.78
C VAL A 33 -6.43 2.97 1.99
N MET A 34 -7.36 2.11 2.41
CA MET A 34 -8.31 2.41 3.48
C MET A 34 -7.84 2.04 4.88
N GLY A 35 -6.55 1.76 5.02
CA GLY A 35 -5.91 1.58 6.31
C GLY A 35 -6.17 2.77 7.23
N THR A 36 -5.86 3.99 6.79
CA THR A 36 -5.88 5.16 7.68
C THR A 36 -7.26 5.55 8.22
N PRO A 37 -8.34 5.59 7.42
CA PRO A 37 -9.68 5.84 7.96
C PRO A 37 -10.16 4.74 8.91
N SER A 38 -9.80 3.47 8.63
CA SER A 38 -10.11 2.35 9.52
C SER A 38 -9.35 2.45 10.85
N ASP A 39 -8.10 2.90 10.82
CA ASP A 39 -7.25 3.10 12.00
C ASP A 39 -7.80 4.21 12.89
N LEU A 40 -8.28 5.32 12.30
CA LEU A 40 -8.84 6.42 13.06
C LEU A 40 -10.10 6.01 13.83
N ILE A 41 -10.99 5.23 13.22
CA ILE A 41 -12.23 4.79 13.88
C ILE A 41 -11.91 3.71 14.91
N SER A 42 -11.14 2.69 14.53
CA SER A 42 -10.80 1.60 15.43
C SER A 42 -9.92 2.05 16.58
N GLY A 43 -9.01 3.00 16.38
CA GLY A 43 -8.17 3.58 17.44
C GLY A 43 -8.96 4.37 18.47
N HIS A 44 -10.16 4.87 18.13
CA HIS A 44 -11.06 5.50 19.10
C HIS A 44 -11.93 4.46 19.84
N LEU A 45 -12.40 3.43 19.13
CA LEU A 45 -13.31 2.42 19.69
C LEU A 45 -12.60 1.33 20.52
N LEU A 46 -11.35 1.01 20.17
CA LEU A 46 -10.59 -0.12 20.70
C LEU A 46 -9.31 0.34 21.41
N LEU A 47 -9.44 1.42 22.18
CA LEU A 47 -8.36 1.96 23.01
C LEU A 47 -7.81 0.89 23.97
N GLY A 48 -6.49 0.74 23.98
CA GLY A 48 -5.78 -0.19 24.87
C GLY A 48 -5.84 -1.66 24.44
N ASN A 49 -6.51 -2.01 23.33
CA ASN A 49 -6.58 -3.38 22.83
C ASN A 49 -6.04 -3.52 21.40
N PRO A 50 -4.71 -3.67 21.24
CA PRO A 50 -4.07 -3.74 19.91
C PRO A 50 -4.50 -4.97 19.10
N VAL A 51 -4.84 -6.09 19.76
CA VAL A 51 -5.27 -7.32 19.07
C VAL A 51 -6.65 -7.14 18.44
N ALA A 52 -7.58 -6.49 19.14
CA ALA A 52 -8.89 -6.18 18.59
C ALA A 52 -8.78 -5.15 17.45
N PHE A 53 -7.92 -4.14 17.61
CA PHE A 53 -7.64 -3.14 16.57
C PHE A 53 -7.12 -3.80 15.30
N LEU A 54 -6.11 -4.67 15.41
CA LEU A 54 -5.51 -5.33 14.25
C LEU A 54 -6.53 -6.19 13.49
N ALA A 55 -7.40 -6.89 14.21
CA ALA A 55 -8.47 -7.67 13.62
C ALA A 55 -9.48 -6.79 12.86
N PHE A 56 -9.89 -5.65 13.41
CA PHE A 56 -10.78 -4.70 12.74
C PHE A 56 -10.14 -4.12 11.47
N ARG A 57 -8.89 -3.65 11.57
CA ARG A 57 -8.11 -3.12 10.44
C ARG A 57 -8.00 -4.15 9.32
N THR A 58 -7.58 -5.37 9.66
CA THR A 58 -7.37 -6.44 8.68
C THR A 58 -8.68 -6.82 7.99
N PHE A 59 -9.77 -6.92 8.75
CA PHE A 59 -11.09 -7.24 8.20
C PHE A 59 -11.57 -6.16 7.22
N THR A 60 -11.58 -4.90 7.65
CA THR A 60 -12.06 -3.78 6.80
C THR A 60 -11.21 -3.60 5.55
N PHE A 61 -9.88 -3.66 5.68
CA PHE A 61 -8.95 -3.55 4.57
C PHE A 61 -9.15 -4.68 3.55
N THR A 62 -9.15 -5.93 4.00
CA THR A 62 -9.22 -7.10 3.12
C THR A 62 -10.59 -7.19 2.44
N CYS A 63 -11.68 -6.98 3.18
CA CYS A 63 -13.03 -7.01 2.62
C CYS A 63 -13.19 -5.97 1.51
N GLN A 64 -12.67 -4.76 1.70
CA GLN A 64 -12.75 -3.72 0.68
C GLN A 64 -11.96 -4.07 -0.58
N ASP A 65 -10.73 -4.56 -0.42
CA ASP A 65 -9.89 -4.94 -1.56
C ASP A 65 -10.57 -6.04 -2.39
N GLN A 66 -11.13 -7.05 -1.72
CA GLN A 66 -11.91 -8.10 -2.37
C GLN A 66 -13.16 -7.55 -3.10
N ILE A 67 -13.85 -6.55 -2.55
CA ILE A 67 -14.99 -5.91 -3.22
C ILE A 67 -14.53 -5.24 -4.52
N ILE A 68 -13.43 -4.48 -4.51
CA ILE A 68 -12.94 -3.75 -5.68
C ILE A 68 -12.42 -4.72 -6.75
N ILE A 69 -11.67 -5.76 -6.35
CA ILE A 69 -11.19 -6.81 -7.24
C ILE A 69 -12.38 -7.53 -7.89
N TYR A 70 -13.40 -7.91 -7.11
CA TYR A 70 -14.60 -8.54 -7.63
C TYR A 70 -15.33 -7.63 -8.63
N LEU A 71 -15.55 -6.35 -8.31
CA LEU A 71 -16.22 -5.41 -9.21
C LEU A 71 -15.47 -5.22 -10.53
N THR A 72 -14.13 -5.13 -10.46
CA THR A 72 -13.27 -4.97 -11.64
C THR A 72 -13.40 -6.18 -12.56
N ASN A 73 -13.33 -7.39 -11.99
CA ASN A 73 -13.43 -8.62 -12.77
C ASN A 73 -14.85 -8.92 -13.24
N ALA A 74 -15.88 -8.59 -12.45
CA ALA A 74 -17.27 -8.72 -12.87
C ALA A 74 -17.58 -7.85 -14.09
N LYS A 75 -16.98 -6.64 -14.15
CA LYS A 75 -17.10 -5.74 -15.31
C LYS A 75 -16.41 -6.33 -16.55
N ILE A 76 -15.23 -6.92 -16.39
CA ILE A 76 -14.53 -7.63 -17.48
C ILE A 76 -15.38 -8.82 -17.97
N ALA A 77 -15.89 -9.63 -17.05
CA ALA A 77 -16.75 -10.77 -17.36
C ALA A 77 -18.03 -10.35 -18.11
N HIS A 78 -18.61 -9.22 -17.74
CA HIS A 78 -19.73 -8.62 -18.45
C HIS A 78 -19.35 -8.23 -19.89
N TYR A 79 -18.17 -7.63 -20.11
CA TYR A 79 -17.68 -7.36 -21.47
C TYR A 79 -17.42 -8.63 -22.29
N MET A 80 -17.02 -9.73 -21.63
CA MET A 80 -16.83 -11.04 -22.24
C MET A 80 -18.13 -11.85 -22.38
N LYS A 81 -19.29 -11.28 -22.00
CA LYS A 81 -20.62 -11.92 -22.03
C LYS A 81 -20.73 -13.19 -21.16
N ILE A 82 -19.97 -13.27 -20.09
CA ILE A 82 -20.04 -14.36 -19.11
C ILE A 82 -21.14 -14.04 -18.09
N PRO A 83 -22.09 -14.96 -17.82
CA PRO A 83 -23.17 -14.69 -16.89
C PRO A 83 -22.66 -14.61 -15.43
N PRO A 84 -23.18 -13.68 -14.61
CA PRO A 84 -22.71 -13.45 -13.24
C PRO A 84 -22.90 -14.65 -12.31
N ARG A 85 -23.86 -15.54 -12.63
CA ARG A 85 -24.12 -16.78 -11.90
C ARG A 85 -22.92 -17.74 -11.89
N ILE A 86 -22.05 -17.65 -12.91
CA ILE A 86 -20.83 -18.45 -13.01
C ILE A 86 -19.64 -17.71 -12.39
N VAL A 87 -19.59 -16.39 -12.57
CA VAL A 87 -18.51 -15.55 -12.05
C VAL A 87 -18.45 -15.61 -10.51
N PHE A 88 -19.59 -15.43 -9.84
CA PHE A 88 -19.64 -15.39 -8.37
C PHE A 88 -19.05 -16.64 -7.67
N PRO A 89 -19.46 -17.88 -7.98
CA PRO A 89 -18.89 -19.07 -7.33
C PRO A 89 -17.41 -19.29 -7.67
N ILE A 90 -16.96 -18.92 -8.88
CA ILE A 90 -15.54 -19.00 -9.26
C ILE A 90 -14.69 -18.09 -8.37
N PHE A 91 -15.15 -16.86 -8.11
CA PHE A 91 -14.46 -15.94 -7.20
C PHE A 91 -14.34 -16.51 -5.79
N ILE A 92 -15.43 -17.06 -5.24
CA ILE A 92 -15.41 -17.69 -3.92
C ILE A 92 -14.40 -18.85 -3.89
N LEU A 93 -14.43 -19.73 -4.89
CA LEU A 93 -13.51 -20.86 -4.98
C LEU A 93 -12.05 -20.38 -5.06
N SER A 94 -11.78 -19.37 -5.89
CA SER A 94 -10.44 -18.77 -6.02
C SER A 94 -9.95 -18.17 -4.70
N SER A 95 -10.80 -17.43 -3.98
CA SER A 95 -10.45 -16.86 -2.68
C SER A 95 -10.16 -17.94 -1.63
N VAL A 96 -10.92 -19.03 -1.60
CA VAL A 96 -10.68 -20.17 -0.68
C VAL A 96 -9.35 -20.86 -0.99
N ILE A 97 -9.06 -21.13 -2.27
CA ILE A 97 -7.79 -21.75 -2.67
C ILE A 97 -6.62 -20.83 -2.31
N THR A 98 -6.70 -19.55 -2.68
CA THR A 98 -5.63 -18.57 -2.47
C THR A 98 -5.34 -18.37 -0.98
N SER A 99 -6.38 -18.20 -0.15
CA SER A 99 -6.22 -18.05 1.29
C SER A 99 -5.61 -19.29 1.95
N THR A 100 -5.98 -20.49 1.51
CA THR A 100 -5.42 -21.75 2.02
C THR A 100 -3.93 -21.87 1.68
N VAL A 101 -3.55 -21.60 0.43
CA VAL A 101 -2.14 -21.65 -0.02
C VAL A 101 -1.31 -20.60 0.69
N GLN A 102 -1.83 -19.37 0.83
CA GLN A 102 -1.14 -18.28 1.52
C GLN A 102 -0.91 -18.61 3.01
N TYR A 103 -1.92 -19.17 3.68
CA TYR A 103 -1.80 -19.61 5.07
C TYR A 103 -0.80 -20.76 5.24
N ALA A 104 -0.87 -21.77 4.38
CA ALA A 104 0.07 -22.90 4.41
C ALA A 104 1.52 -22.44 4.19
N THR A 105 1.74 -21.53 3.24
CA THR A 105 3.06 -20.94 2.96
C THR A 105 3.56 -20.12 4.14
N ALA A 106 2.69 -19.34 4.80
CA ALA A 106 3.05 -18.57 5.98
C ALA A 106 3.50 -19.48 7.14
N ILE A 107 2.76 -20.56 7.41
CA ILE A 107 3.18 -21.55 8.44
C ILE A 107 4.50 -22.21 8.06
N TYR A 108 4.65 -22.62 6.81
CA TYR A 108 5.86 -23.27 6.33
C TYR A 108 7.10 -22.39 6.57
N LEU A 109 7.02 -21.11 6.20
CA LEU A 109 8.09 -20.13 6.40
C LEU A 109 8.41 -19.93 7.88
N LEU A 110 7.39 -19.81 8.74
CA LEU A 110 7.59 -19.65 10.19
C LEU A 110 8.24 -20.87 10.85
N GLN A 111 8.08 -22.08 10.29
CA GLN A 111 8.65 -23.32 10.85
C GLN A 111 10.04 -23.66 10.31
N HIS A 112 10.34 -23.30 9.07
CA HIS A 112 11.57 -23.73 8.39
C HIS A 112 12.63 -22.64 8.29
N VAL A 113 12.25 -21.35 8.31
CA VAL A 113 13.21 -20.25 8.22
C VAL A 113 13.63 -19.80 9.62
N PRO A 114 14.90 -20.01 10.03
CA PRO A 114 15.37 -19.54 11.32
C PRO A 114 15.41 -18.00 11.36
N ASN A 115 15.10 -17.42 12.53
CA ASN A 115 15.21 -15.99 12.81
C ASN A 115 14.40 -15.10 11.82
N ILE A 116 13.25 -15.57 11.36
CA ILE A 116 12.33 -14.78 10.51
C ILE A 116 11.85 -13.52 11.25
N CYS A 117 11.75 -12.39 10.53
CA CYS A 117 11.38 -11.07 11.05
C CYS A 117 12.30 -10.49 12.13
N THR A 118 13.52 -11.01 12.29
CA THR A 118 14.56 -10.46 13.18
C THR A 118 15.54 -9.58 12.40
N PRO A 119 16.24 -8.63 13.05
CA PRO A 119 17.23 -7.77 12.37
C PRO A 119 18.46 -8.54 11.85
N GLU A 120 18.73 -9.74 12.39
CA GLU A 120 19.85 -10.60 11.99
C GLU A 120 19.69 -11.17 10.57
N ASN A 121 18.44 -11.41 10.15
CA ASN A 121 18.15 -11.97 8.85
C ASN A 121 17.76 -10.85 7.88
N SER A 122 18.72 -10.39 7.06
CA SER A 122 18.54 -9.26 6.14
C SER A 122 17.52 -9.53 5.04
N ILE A 123 17.39 -10.79 4.61
CA ILE A 123 16.47 -11.21 3.54
C ILE A 123 15.03 -11.25 4.05
N TRP A 124 14.83 -11.67 5.30
CA TRP A 124 13.52 -11.96 5.89
C TRP A 124 13.12 -10.97 6.99
N ARG A 125 13.39 -9.67 6.80
CA ARG A 125 13.11 -8.62 7.82
C ARG A 125 11.61 -8.32 8.08
N CYS A 126 10.70 -8.74 7.20
CA CYS A 126 9.26 -8.53 7.36
C CYS A 126 8.82 -7.05 7.55
N LEU A 127 9.42 -6.13 6.78
CA LEU A 127 9.20 -4.68 6.91
C LEU A 127 7.71 -4.27 6.90
N GLY A 128 6.91 -4.87 6.01
CA GLY A 128 5.47 -4.59 5.94
C GLY A 128 4.69 -5.01 7.20
N LEU A 129 5.07 -6.13 7.81
CA LEU A 129 4.46 -6.61 9.05
C LEU A 129 4.86 -5.70 10.23
N GLN A 130 6.12 -5.28 10.28
CA GLN A 130 6.62 -4.35 11.29
C GLN A 130 5.94 -2.98 11.20
N ASN A 131 5.71 -2.46 9.98
CA ASN A 131 4.96 -1.22 9.78
C ASN A 131 3.50 -1.35 10.27
N THR A 132 2.83 -2.45 9.92
CA THR A 132 1.45 -2.73 10.37
C THR A 132 1.37 -2.88 11.89
N PHE A 133 2.39 -3.48 12.51
CA PHE A 133 2.48 -3.63 13.96
C PHE A 133 2.71 -2.28 14.65
N SER A 134 3.64 -1.47 14.14
CA SER A 134 3.95 -0.15 14.71
C SER A 134 2.77 0.81 14.62
N THR A 135 2.11 0.87 13.46
CA THR A 135 0.88 1.66 13.26
C THR A 135 -0.24 1.21 14.19
N THR A 136 -0.44 -0.10 14.35
CA THR A 136 -1.42 -0.65 15.30
C THR A 136 -1.15 -0.20 16.73
N ILE A 137 0.09 -0.28 17.20
CA ILE A 137 0.45 0.13 18.55
C ILE A 137 0.19 1.63 18.75
N ILE A 138 0.61 2.47 17.81
CA ILE A 138 0.44 3.92 17.89
C ILE A 138 -1.05 4.25 18.01
N PHE A 139 -1.87 3.84 17.05
CA PHE A 139 -3.29 4.21 17.04
C PHE A 139 -4.11 3.56 18.16
N SER A 140 -3.80 2.32 18.57
CA SER A 140 -4.55 1.65 19.64
C SER A 140 -4.18 2.14 21.04
N LEU A 141 -2.95 2.57 21.29
CA LEU A 141 -2.50 3.01 22.62
C LEU A 141 -2.63 4.52 22.82
N THR A 142 -2.29 5.35 21.83
CA THR A 142 -2.37 6.81 22.00
C THR A 142 -3.76 7.34 21.75
N GLY A 143 -4.58 6.59 21.01
CA GLY A 143 -5.86 7.04 20.48
C GLY A 143 -5.70 7.96 19.27
N SER A 144 -6.72 7.99 18.42
CA SER A 144 -6.69 8.61 17.09
C SER A 144 -6.55 10.15 17.07
N PHE A 145 -6.89 10.83 18.17
CA PHE A 145 -6.92 12.31 18.23
C PHE A 145 -6.27 12.88 19.49
N ASN A 146 -5.27 12.20 20.05
CA ASN A 146 -4.58 12.71 21.23
C ASN A 146 -3.51 13.75 20.85
N MET A 147 -3.88 15.03 20.93
CA MET A 147 -2.99 16.16 20.65
C MET A 147 -1.87 16.36 21.68
N SER A 148 -1.90 15.65 22.81
CA SER A 148 -0.82 15.71 23.82
C SER A 148 0.27 14.65 23.61
N SER A 149 0.07 13.73 22.65
CA SER A 149 1.03 12.68 22.33
C SER A 149 2.24 13.22 21.55
N GLN A 150 3.38 12.53 21.65
CA GLN A 150 4.57 12.79 20.81
C GLN A 150 4.26 12.71 19.30
N TYR A 151 3.16 12.05 18.92
CA TYR A 151 2.71 11.92 17.53
C TYR A 151 1.70 13.00 17.09
N SER A 152 1.48 14.06 17.88
CA SER A 152 0.53 15.13 17.55
C SER A 152 0.84 15.82 16.20
N SER A 153 2.12 15.93 15.84
CA SER A 153 2.55 16.50 14.55
C SER A 153 1.99 15.76 13.34
N VAL A 154 1.85 14.44 13.43
CA VAL A 154 1.33 13.59 12.34
C VAL A 154 -0.17 13.82 12.12
N LEU A 155 -0.92 14.12 13.19
CA LEU A 155 -2.36 14.37 13.11
C LEU A 155 -2.70 15.64 12.31
N TRP A 156 -1.80 16.63 12.27
CA TRP A 156 -1.96 17.82 11.41
C TRP A 156 -1.98 17.48 9.92
N GLY A 157 -1.40 16.34 9.52
CA GLY A 157 -1.48 15.83 8.15
C GLY A 157 -2.92 15.62 7.67
N PHE A 158 -3.84 15.22 8.55
CA PHE A 158 -5.26 15.09 8.20
C PHE A 158 -5.91 16.42 7.85
N LEU A 159 -5.56 17.48 8.58
CA LEU A 159 -6.07 18.82 8.35
C LEU A 159 -5.54 19.38 7.01
N VAL A 160 -4.24 19.20 6.75
CA VAL A 160 -3.64 19.55 5.46
C VAL A 160 -4.30 18.75 4.32
N GLY A 161 -4.51 17.45 4.50
CA GLY A 161 -5.19 16.58 3.53
C GLY A 161 -6.64 16.99 3.25
N ALA A 162 -7.35 17.53 4.24
CA ALA A 162 -8.71 18.05 4.05
C ALA A 162 -8.73 19.41 3.31
N ILE A 163 -7.74 20.27 3.56
CA ILE A 163 -7.66 21.61 2.97
C ILE A 163 -7.22 21.55 1.49
N LEU A 164 -6.29 20.67 1.14
CA LEU A 164 -5.70 20.63 -0.21
C LEU A 164 -6.73 20.43 -1.35
N PRO A 165 -7.68 19.48 -1.26
CA PRO A 165 -8.74 19.34 -2.27
C PRO A 165 -9.63 20.59 -2.37
N ILE A 166 -10.00 21.18 -1.22
CA ILE A 166 -10.82 22.41 -1.17
C ILE A 166 -10.08 23.58 -1.82
N LEU A 167 -8.77 23.69 -1.59
CA LEU A 167 -7.93 24.69 -2.19
C LEU A 167 -7.88 24.52 -3.72
N SER A 168 -7.65 23.29 -4.22
CA SER A 168 -7.67 23.03 -5.66
C SER A 168 -9.00 23.36 -6.33
N TRP A 169 -10.11 22.99 -5.68
CA TRP A 169 -11.45 23.30 -6.17
C TRP A 169 -11.72 24.80 -6.20
N SER A 170 -11.31 25.52 -5.15
CA SER A 170 -11.47 26.98 -5.06
C SER A 170 -10.64 27.69 -6.13
N LEU A 171 -9.40 27.26 -6.36
CA LEU A 171 -8.53 27.81 -7.41
C LEU A 171 -9.11 27.59 -8.81
N CYS A 172 -9.66 26.41 -9.10
CA CYS A 172 -10.37 26.14 -10.35
C CYS A 172 -11.58 27.06 -10.56
N LYS A 173 -12.30 27.41 -9.49
CA LYS A 173 -13.47 28.30 -9.55
C LYS A 173 -13.09 29.78 -9.69
N MET A 174 -12.01 30.21 -9.04
CA MET A 174 -11.54 31.60 -9.10
C MET A 174 -10.82 31.93 -10.41
N TYR A 175 -10.10 30.97 -11.00
CA TYR A 175 -9.33 31.16 -12.23
C TYR A 175 -9.78 30.21 -13.36
N PRO A 176 -11.02 30.37 -13.87
CA PRO A 176 -11.54 29.48 -14.91
C PRO A 176 -10.76 29.53 -16.23
N ASN A 177 -9.98 30.60 -16.45
CA ASN A 177 -9.15 30.78 -17.64
C ASN A 177 -7.90 29.87 -17.64
N ILE A 178 -7.44 29.38 -16.48
CA ILE A 178 -6.24 28.54 -16.36
C ILE A 178 -6.65 27.07 -16.28
N LYS A 179 -6.68 26.41 -17.44
CA LYS A 179 -7.10 25.00 -17.56
C LYS A 179 -6.17 24.02 -16.83
N TRP A 180 -4.93 24.41 -16.51
CA TRP A 180 -3.98 23.49 -15.87
C TRP A 180 -4.36 23.13 -14.43
N PHE A 181 -5.02 24.03 -13.68
CA PHE A 181 -5.44 23.75 -12.31
C PHE A 181 -6.43 22.59 -12.21
N ALA A 182 -7.21 22.33 -13.26
CA ALA A 182 -8.13 21.20 -13.32
C ALA A 182 -7.43 19.83 -13.39
N PHE A 183 -6.15 19.78 -13.78
CA PHE A 183 -5.37 18.54 -13.86
C PHE A 183 -4.60 18.22 -12.58
N ILE A 184 -4.61 19.11 -11.58
CA ILE A 184 -3.92 18.89 -10.30
C ILE A 184 -4.81 18.09 -9.37
N HIS A 185 -4.53 16.79 -9.23
CA HIS A 185 -5.21 15.91 -8.29
C HIS A 185 -4.36 15.66 -7.05
N PHE A 186 -4.51 16.52 -6.03
CA PHE A 186 -3.78 16.37 -4.76
C PHE A 186 -3.92 15.01 -4.08
N PRO A 187 -5.13 14.37 -4.02
CA PRO A 187 -5.25 13.05 -3.42
C PRO A 187 -4.36 11.99 -4.09
N MET A 188 -4.26 12.03 -5.42
CA MET A 188 -3.41 11.11 -6.18
C MET A 188 -1.93 11.36 -5.91
N PHE A 189 -1.52 12.63 -5.83
CA PHE A 189 -0.14 13.00 -5.53
C PHE A 189 0.28 12.52 -4.13
N LEU A 190 -0.56 12.77 -3.11
CA LEU A 190 -0.26 12.34 -1.74
C LEU A 190 -0.28 10.82 -1.60
N MET A 191 -1.12 10.12 -2.35
CA MET A 191 -1.21 8.66 -2.33
C MET A 191 0.10 7.99 -2.77
N ALA A 192 0.93 8.63 -3.59
CA ALA A 192 2.23 8.07 -3.99
C ALA A 192 3.10 7.72 -2.77
N THR A 193 3.04 8.53 -1.70
CA THR A 193 3.85 8.36 -0.48
C THR A 193 3.45 7.16 0.38
N ASN A 194 2.32 6.51 0.07
CA ASN A 194 1.78 5.41 0.87
C ASN A 194 2.64 4.13 0.83
N ALA A 195 3.51 3.96 -0.17
CA ALA A 195 4.44 2.84 -0.17
C ALA A 195 5.65 3.06 0.77
N ILE A 196 5.83 4.25 1.36
CA ILE A 196 6.83 4.52 2.40
C ILE A 196 6.22 4.33 3.79
N PRO A 197 6.70 3.39 4.62
CA PRO A 197 7.44 2.15 4.35
C PRO A 197 6.48 1.01 3.90
N PRO A 198 6.93 -0.02 3.16
CA PRO A 198 8.27 -0.61 3.14
C PRO A 198 9.14 -0.33 1.89
N ALA A 199 8.66 0.46 0.92
CA ALA A 199 9.41 0.73 -0.29
C ALA A 199 10.66 1.58 0.00
N PRO A 200 11.86 1.19 -0.51
CA PRO A 200 13.06 2.01 -0.41
C PRO A 200 12.88 3.37 -1.09
N ALA A 201 13.57 4.39 -0.60
CA ALA A 201 13.49 5.74 -1.16
C ALA A 201 13.91 5.81 -2.65
N ALA A 202 14.76 4.88 -3.10
CA ALA A 202 15.22 4.78 -4.50
C ALA A 202 14.12 4.39 -5.49
N GLU A 203 13.01 3.80 -5.05
CA GLU A 203 11.88 3.42 -5.90
C GLU A 203 11.17 4.65 -6.49
N TYR A 204 11.01 5.70 -5.69
CA TYR A 204 10.30 6.92 -6.09
C TYR A 204 10.88 7.66 -7.29
N PRO A 205 12.19 8.00 -7.32
CA PRO A 205 12.79 8.63 -8.50
C PRO A 205 12.76 7.69 -9.70
N SER A 206 12.86 6.38 -9.49
CA SER A 206 12.78 5.38 -10.55
C SER A 206 11.38 5.33 -11.18
N TRP A 207 10.32 5.29 -10.37
CA TRP A 207 8.94 5.36 -10.83
C TRP A 207 8.66 6.68 -11.56
N PHE A 208 9.17 7.80 -11.04
CA PHE A 208 9.04 9.10 -11.69
C PHE A 208 9.75 9.11 -13.05
N LEU A 209 10.98 8.61 -13.13
CA LEU A 209 11.75 8.56 -14.36
C LEU A 209 11.06 7.71 -15.43
N VAL A 210 10.64 6.49 -15.08
CA VAL A 210 9.91 5.59 -15.99
C VAL A 210 8.58 6.22 -16.40
N GLY A 211 7.86 6.82 -15.46
CA GLY A 211 6.62 7.54 -15.72
C GLY A 211 6.81 8.72 -16.67
N PHE A 212 7.88 9.50 -16.50
CA PHE A 212 8.25 10.62 -17.37
C PHE A 212 8.65 10.16 -18.78
N ILE A 213 9.51 9.15 -18.88
CA ILE A 213 9.91 8.59 -20.18
C ILE A 213 8.69 8.07 -20.93
N SER A 214 7.84 7.28 -20.27
CA SER A 214 6.66 6.70 -20.90
C SER A 214 5.59 7.75 -21.25
N ASN A 215 5.18 8.58 -20.30
CA ASN A 215 4.01 9.45 -20.46
C ASN A 215 4.34 10.85 -21.00
N PHE A 216 5.59 11.30 -20.94
CA PHE A 216 5.99 12.59 -21.49
C PHE A 216 6.84 12.44 -22.76
N VAL A 217 7.91 11.66 -22.71
CA VAL A 217 8.83 11.52 -23.86
C VAL A 217 8.21 10.68 -24.97
N LEU A 218 7.83 9.42 -24.69
CA LEU A 218 7.25 8.54 -25.70
C LEU A 218 5.90 9.06 -26.21
N TYR A 219 5.07 9.63 -25.33
CA TYR A 219 3.82 10.25 -25.74
C TYR A 219 4.02 11.41 -26.73
N ARG A 220 5.06 12.24 -26.55
CA ARG A 220 5.30 13.44 -27.39
C ARG A 220 6.08 13.15 -28.67
N TYR A 221 7.06 12.25 -28.63
CA TYR A 221 7.96 11.99 -29.75
C TYR A 221 7.62 10.70 -30.53
N ALA A 222 6.93 9.74 -29.92
CA ALA A 222 6.60 8.44 -30.50
C ALA A 222 5.14 8.04 -30.23
N HIS A 223 4.20 8.97 -30.47
CA HIS A 223 2.79 8.81 -30.13
C HIS A 223 2.14 7.55 -30.72
N SER A 224 2.45 7.23 -31.98
CA SER A 224 1.92 6.04 -32.67
C SER A 224 2.36 4.72 -32.03
N TRP A 225 3.57 4.69 -31.44
CA TRP A 225 4.03 3.54 -30.67
C TRP A 225 3.34 3.48 -29.31
N TRP A 226 3.25 4.63 -28.63
CA TRP A 226 2.67 4.73 -27.31
C TRP A 226 1.20 4.29 -27.28
N GLU A 227 0.37 4.77 -28.22
CA GLU A 227 -1.05 4.41 -28.31
C GLU A 227 -1.26 2.89 -28.45
N LYS A 228 -0.41 2.22 -29.22
CA LYS A 228 -0.54 0.79 -29.51
C LYS A 228 0.04 -0.12 -28.42
N TYR A 229 1.17 0.28 -27.81
CA TYR A 229 1.98 -0.63 -27.00
C TYR A 229 2.12 -0.24 -25.53
N ALA A 230 1.79 0.99 -25.10
CA ALA A 230 2.03 1.43 -23.73
C ALA A 230 1.39 0.51 -22.67
N TYR A 231 0.11 0.15 -22.87
CA TYR A 231 -0.59 -0.74 -21.94
C TYR A 231 -0.05 -2.18 -21.96
N ILE A 232 0.28 -2.71 -23.14
CA ILE A 232 0.86 -4.05 -23.27
C ILE A 232 2.24 -4.09 -22.60
N PHE A 233 3.05 -3.07 -22.80
CA PHE A 233 4.36 -2.94 -22.16
C PHE A 233 4.24 -2.85 -20.63
N SER A 234 3.27 -2.08 -20.12
CA SER A 234 3.00 -2.03 -18.68
C SER A 234 2.65 -3.40 -18.11
N ILE A 235 1.80 -4.17 -18.79
CA ILE A 235 1.44 -5.54 -18.36
C ILE A 235 2.66 -6.46 -18.43
N ALA A 236 3.45 -6.37 -19.50
CA ALA A 236 4.67 -7.16 -19.67
C ALA A 236 5.70 -6.89 -18.57
N MET A 237 5.89 -5.63 -18.16
CA MET A 237 6.77 -5.27 -17.06
C MET A 237 6.27 -5.86 -15.73
N SER A 238 4.97 -5.78 -15.43
CA SER A 238 4.39 -6.38 -14.22
C SER A 238 4.55 -7.90 -14.18
N CYS A 239 4.29 -8.59 -15.29
CA CYS A 239 4.54 -10.03 -15.40
C CYS A 239 6.03 -10.37 -15.31
N GLY A 240 6.89 -9.55 -15.92
CA GLY A 240 8.34 -9.71 -15.89
C GLY A 240 8.89 -9.63 -14.47
N VAL A 241 8.48 -8.64 -13.68
CA VAL A 241 8.87 -8.51 -12.27
C VAL A 241 8.43 -9.74 -11.45
N ALA A 242 7.19 -10.22 -11.65
CA ALA A 242 6.70 -11.40 -10.93
C ALA A 242 7.52 -12.67 -11.28
N LEU A 243 7.82 -12.89 -12.56
CA LEU A 243 8.65 -14.02 -13.01
C LEU A 243 10.10 -13.91 -12.52
N CYS A 244 10.69 -12.71 -12.59
CA CYS A 244 12.04 -12.47 -12.07
C CYS A 244 12.09 -12.71 -10.56
N GLY A 245 11.10 -12.23 -9.81
CA GLY A 245 10.99 -12.46 -8.37
C GLY A 245 10.91 -13.95 -8.03
N PHE A 246 10.13 -14.73 -8.77
CA PHE A 246 10.08 -16.18 -8.61
C PHE A 246 11.44 -16.84 -8.87
N ILE A 247 12.12 -16.48 -9.95
CA ILE A 247 13.45 -17.01 -10.28
C ILE A 247 14.46 -16.64 -9.19
N ILE A 248 14.51 -15.37 -8.77
CA ILE A 248 15.40 -14.88 -7.71
C ILE A 248 15.14 -15.62 -6.39
N PHE A 249 13.86 -15.84 -6.04
CA PHE A 249 13.50 -16.56 -4.83
C PHE A 249 14.05 -17.99 -4.82
N PHE A 250 13.82 -18.75 -5.90
CA PHE A 250 14.25 -20.16 -5.96
C PHE A 250 15.75 -20.34 -6.19
N THR A 251 16.40 -19.40 -6.88
CA THR A 251 17.83 -19.53 -7.22
C THR A 251 18.75 -18.92 -6.17
N LEU A 252 18.38 -17.77 -5.59
CA LEU A 252 19.24 -17.03 -4.66
C LEU A 252 18.74 -17.12 -3.22
N GLN A 253 17.49 -16.73 -2.96
CA GLN A 253 16.99 -16.57 -1.58
C GLN A 253 16.83 -17.90 -0.83
N LEU A 254 16.39 -18.97 -1.50
CA LEU A 254 16.30 -20.31 -0.89
C LEU A 254 17.66 -20.97 -0.65
N ASN A 255 18.70 -20.57 -1.39
CA ASN A 255 20.04 -21.14 -1.26
C ASN A 255 20.97 -20.28 -0.38
N ASP A 256 20.41 -19.31 0.36
CA ASP A 256 21.13 -18.35 1.19
C ASP A 256 22.30 -17.65 0.47
N VAL A 257 22.16 -17.42 -0.84
CA VAL A 257 23.17 -16.72 -1.64
C VAL A 257 23.03 -15.23 -1.41
N SER A 258 23.98 -14.64 -0.67
CA SER A 258 24.06 -13.20 -0.49
C SER A 258 24.54 -12.51 -1.77
N PHE A 259 23.87 -11.41 -2.14
CA PHE A 259 24.32 -10.57 -3.25
C PHE A 259 25.63 -9.87 -2.84
N PRO A 260 26.61 -9.72 -3.76
CA PRO A 260 27.87 -9.06 -3.42
C PRO A 260 27.64 -7.61 -2.97
N GLU A 261 28.33 -7.21 -1.89
CA GLU A 261 28.35 -5.81 -1.47
C GLU A 261 28.95 -4.94 -2.58
N TRP A 262 28.22 -3.93 -3.01
CA TRP A 262 28.66 -2.96 -4.01
C TRP A 262 28.24 -1.56 -3.61
N TRP A 263 28.87 -0.57 -4.23
CA TRP A 263 28.73 0.85 -3.86
C TRP A 263 27.29 1.39 -3.90
N GLY A 264 26.38 0.78 -4.67
CA GLY A 264 24.97 1.18 -4.74
C GLY A 264 24.03 0.47 -3.76
N LEU A 265 24.51 -0.50 -2.98
CA LEU A 265 23.79 -1.06 -1.82
C LEU A 265 23.83 -0.12 -0.60
N GLY A 266 24.55 1.00 -0.67
CA GLY A 266 24.54 1.97 0.43
C GLY A 266 25.05 1.41 1.78
N GLY A 267 26.03 0.52 1.74
CA GLY A 267 26.67 -0.06 2.93
C GLY A 267 25.98 -1.32 3.47
N PRO A 268 26.40 -1.83 4.64
CA PRO A 268 26.00 -3.14 5.17
C PRO A 268 24.50 -3.28 5.50
N ASN A 269 23.75 -2.17 5.48
CA ASN A 269 22.31 -2.14 5.75
C ASN A 269 21.43 -2.00 4.50
N GLY A 270 22.00 -1.94 3.29
CA GLY A 270 21.25 -1.98 2.02
C GLY A 270 20.67 -0.65 1.51
N ASP A 271 20.55 0.37 2.37
CA ASP A 271 19.80 1.60 2.04
C ASP A 271 20.61 2.91 2.02
N GLY A 272 21.92 2.89 2.28
CA GLY A 272 22.74 4.13 2.25
C GLY A 272 22.46 5.09 3.40
N CYS A 273 21.50 4.74 4.26
CA CYS A 273 21.00 5.58 5.32
C CYS A 273 21.38 4.96 6.67
N PRO A 274 22.35 5.52 7.41
CA PRO A 274 22.75 4.99 8.72
C PRO A 274 21.64 5.07 9.78
N LEU A 275 20.53 5.76 9.49
CA LEU A 275 19.40 5.99 10.38
C LEU A 275 18.15 5.16 10.05
N ASP A 276 18.17 4.27 9.05
CA ASP A 276 17.04 3.37 8.74
C ASP A 276 16.55 2.59 9.98
N LEU A 277 17.49 2.12 10.80
CA LEU A 277 17.18 1.36 12.03
C LEU A 277 16.77 2.22 13.25
N ALA A 278 16.84 3.56 13.15
CA ALA A 278 16.62 4.47 14.28
C ALA A 278 15.15 4.47 14.75
N ASN A 279 14.20 4.15 13.87
CA ASN A 279 12.78 4.23 14.20
C ASN A 279 12.24 2.98 14.93
N TYR A 280 12.98 1.86 14.95
CA TYR A 280 12.49 0.59 15.50
C TYR A 280 13.17 0.18 16.82
N SER A 281 14.46 0.43 16.97
CA SER A 281 15.25 -0.11 18.10
C SER A 281 15.25 0.78 19.35
N GLY A 282 14.55 1.92 19.34
CA GLY A 282 14.68 2.90 20.42
C GLY A 282 16.07 3.53 20.51
N PHE A 283 16.91 3.35 19.48
CA PHE A 283 18.15 4.09 19.35
C PHE A 283 17.82 5.57 19.10
N ILE A 284 17.81 6.34 20.19
CA ILE A 284 18.03 7.77 20.11
C ILE A 284 19.40 7.92 19.47
N ALA A 285 19.45 8.41 18.23
CA ALA A 285 20.70 8.86 17.63
C ALA A 285 21.29 9.95 18.55
N THR A 286 22.19 9.55 19.44
CA THR A 286 22.86 10.43 20.40
C THR A 286 23.82 11.40 19.71
N ASN A 287 24.02 11.25 18.40
CA ASN A 287 24.77 12.21 17.60
C ASN A 287 23.81 13.13 16.85
N ARG A 288 23.34 14.14 17.59
CA ARG A 288 22.99 15.43 17.00
C ARG A 288 24.24 15.96 16.28
N TYR A 289 24.23 15.91 14.96
CA TYR A 289 24.99 16.87 14.17
C TYR A 289 23.97 17.67 13.37
N PHE A 290 23.61 18.83 13.96
CA PHE A 290 23.32 20.02 13.19
C PHE A 290 24.58 20.42 12.42
#